data_AF-A0A3N5VAL4-F1
#
_entry.id   AF-A0A3N5VAL4-F1
#
_cell.length_a   1.000
_cell.length_b   1.000
_cell.length_c   1.000
_cell.angle_alpha   90.00
_cell.angle_beta   90.00
_cell.angle_gamma   90.00
#
_symmetry.space_group_name_H-M   'P 1'
#
loop_
_entity.id
_entity.type
_entity.pdbx_description
1 polymer ?
#
loop_
_entity_poly.entity_id
_entity_poly.type
_entity_poly.pdbx_seq_one_letter_code
_entity_poly.pdbx_strand_id
1 'polypeptide(L)' 'MNSNELSNSVLAIVMGIGAGMLLSTGAQQLLNKHYVKTCPAKPGHQLIYTQGFLGDTYYCLDKRYL' A
#
# COMPACT_ATOMS: atom_id res chain seq x y z
N MET A 1 24.68 20.67 20.80
CA MET A 1 23.65 19.63 20.69
C MET A 1 24.18 18.37 21.35
N ASN A 2 23.48 17.85 22.37
CA ASN A 2 23.92 16.68 23.10
C ASN A 2 23.67 15.43 22.23
N SER A 3 24.64 14.53 22.10
CA SER A 3 24.57 13.36 21.21
C SER A 3 23.37 12.44 21.49
N ASN A 4 22.90 12.42 22.73
CA ASN A 4 21.74 11.65 23.17
C ASN A 4 20.41 12.14 22.56
N GLU A 5 20.27 13.46 22.36
CA GLU A 5 19.07 14.08 21.76
C GLU A 5 18.94 13.74 20.28
N LEU A 6 20.08 13.75 19.57
CA LEU A 6 20.13 13.42 18.14
C LEU A 6 19.79 11.93 17.92
N SER A 7 20.38 11.03 18.72
CA SER A 7 20.12 9.58 18.62
C SER A 7 18.65 9.24 18.87
N ASN A 8 18.05 9.82 19.91
CA ASN A 8 16.64 9.61 20.23
C ASN A 8 15.71 10.13 19.11
N SER A 9 16.04 11.29 18.54
CA SER A 9 15.27 11.86 17.42
C SER A 9 15.34 10.98 16.18
N VAL A 10 16.52 10.48 15.82
CA VAL A 10 16.71 9.57 14.69
C VAL A 10 15.97 8.25 14.92
N LEU A 11 16.06 7.69 16.12
CA LEU A 11 15.36 6.46 16.48
C LEU A 11 13.83 6.62 16.31
N ALA A 12 13.27 7.73 16.79
CA ALA A 12 11.84 8.02 16.64
C ALA A 12 11.42 8.14 15.17
N ILE A 13 12.23 8.80 14.34
CA ILE A 13 11.98 8.92 12.89
C ILE A 13 11.99 7.55 12.23
N VAL A 14 13.01 6.72 12.50
CA VAL A 14 13.12 5.38 11.90
C VAL A 14 11.97 4.48 12.34
N MET A 15 11.60 4.50 13.61
CA MET A 15 10.44 3.75 14.09
C MET A 15 9.13 4.24 13.47
N GLY A 16 8.94 5.55 13.34
CA GLY A 16 7.77 6.15 12.68
C GLY A 16 7.65 5.73 11.22
N ILE A 17 8.75 5.81 10.47
CA ILE A 17 8.80 5.38 9.06
C ILE A 17 8.54 3.88 8.95
N GLY A 18 9.19 3.07 9.79
CA GLY A 18 9.01 1.62 9.81
C GLY A 18 7.57 1.21 10.08
N ALA A 19 6.94 1.80 11.10
CA ALA A 19 5.53 1.55 11.42
C ALA A 19 4.61 2.01 10.29
N GLY A 20 4.85 3.18 9.70
CA GLY A 20 4.07 3.70 8.57
C GLY A 20 4.17 2.80 7.33
N MET A 21 5.36 2.28 7.02
CA MET A 21 5.56 1.35 5.91
C MET A 21 4.81 0.04 6.15
N LEU A 22 4.88 -0.53 7.35
CA LEU A 22 4.16 -1.76 7.70
C LEU A 22 2.64 -1.61 7.59
N LEU A 23 2.10 -0.48 8.06
CA LEU A 23 0.67 -0.18 7.90
C LEU A 23 0.30 -0.02 6.42
N SER A 24 1.15 0.61 5.62
CA SER A 24 0.90 0.82 4.19
C SER A 24 0.87 -0.49 3.42
N THR A 25 1.84 -1.38 3.65
CA THR A 25 1.88 -2.69 2.97
C THR A 25 0.73 -3.60 3.43
N GLY A 26 0.39 -3.59 4.72
CA GLY A 26 -0.75 -4.33 5.26
C GLY A 26 -2.08 -3.85 4.67
N ALA A 27 -2.29 -2.53 4.61
CA ALA A 27 -3.48 -1.94 4.01
C ALA A 27 -3.60 -2.27 2.51
N GLN A 28 -2.50 -2.19 1.76
CA GLN A 28 -2.47 -2.58 0.35
C GLN A 28 -2.83 -4.05 0.14
N GLN A 29 -2.33 -4.96 0.98
CA GLN A 29 -2.67 -6.38 0.89
C GLN A 29 -4.17 -6.63 1.13
N LEU A 30 -4.77 -5.92 2.08
CA LEU A 30 -6.18 -6.04 2.41
C LEU A 30 -7.06 -5.49 1.27
N LEU A 31 -6.70 -4.34 0.71
CA LEU A 31 -7.34 -3.76 -0.46
C LEU A 31 -7.26 -4.69 -1.67
N ASN A 32 -6.07 -5.24 -1.96
CA ASN A 32 -5.88 -6.19 -3.06
C ASN A 32 -6.81 -7.41 -2.93
N LYS A 33 -6.87 -8.03 -1.74
CA LYS A 33 -7.80 -9.14 -1.48
C LYS A 33 -9.26 -8.74 -1.68
N HIS A 34 -9.62 -7.52 -1.27
CA HIS A 34 -10.95 -6.99 -1.47
C HIS A 34 -11.28 -6.83 -2.97
N TYR A 35 -10.41 -6.20 -3.76
CA TYR A 35 -10.62 -5.99 -5.19
C TYR A 35 -10.69 -7.30 -5.97
N VAL A 36 -9.82 -8.27 -5.68
CA VAL A 36 -9.87 -9.61 -6.31
C VAL A 36 -11.22 -10.28 -6.06
N LYS A 37 -11.82 -10.08 -4.87
CA LYS A 37 -13.12 -10.67 -4.52
C LYS A 37 -14.31 -9.90 -5.10
N THR A 38 -14.27 -8.57 -5.13
CA THR A 38 -15.43 -7.74 -5.50
C THR A 38 -15.46 -7.31 -6.96
N CYS A 39 -14.32 -7.22 -7.64
CA CYS A 39 -14.27 -6.80 -9.04
C CYS A 39 -15.00 -7.76 -10.01
N PRO A 40 -14.90 -9.11 -9.87
CA PRO A 40 -15.63 -10.03 -10.74
C PRO A 40 -17.15 -9.88 -10.68
N ALA A 41 -17.68 -9.34 -9.57
CA ALA A 41 -19.11 -9.09 -9.41
C ALA A 41 -19.59 -7.80 -10.12
N LYS A 42 -18.68 -6.96 -10.60
CA LYS A 42 -19.02 -5.71 -11.30
C LYS A 42 -19.04 -5.94 -12.82
N PRO A 43 -20.21 -5.84 -13.47
CA PRO A 43 -20.29 -5.96 -14.92
C PRO A 43 -19.50 -4.82 -15.60
N GLY A 44 -18.79 -5.14 -16.68
CA GLY A 44 -18.01 -4.17 -17.44
C GLY A 44 -16.68 -3.74 -16.79
N HIS A 45 -16.32 -4.27 -15.63
CA HIS A 45 -15.03 -4.01 -15.00
C HIS A 45 -14.05 -5.15 -15.21
N GLN A 46 -12.75 -4.84 -15.19
CA GLN A 46 -11.67 -5.79 -15.30
C GLN A 46 -10.64 -5.52 -14.19
N LEU A 47 -10.15 -6.61 -13.60
CA LEU A 47 -9.09 -6.57 -12.62
C LEU A 47 -7.75 -6.39 -13.36
N ILE A 48 -7.02 -5.33 -13.06
CA ILE A 48 -5.67 -5.08 -13.56
C ILE A 48 -4.68 -5.26 -12.42
N TYR A 49 -3.63 -6.02 -12.68
CA TYR A 49 -2.47 -6.12 -11.82
C TYR A 49 -1.43 -5.10 -12.24
N THR A 50 -0.99 -4.28 -11.30
CA THR A 50 0.09 -3.31 -11.50
C THR A 50 1.20 -3.59 -10.51
N GLN A 51 2.42 -3.73 -11.04
CA GLN A 51 3.62 -4.01 -10.26
C GLN A 51 4.43 -2.71 -10.11
N GLY A 52 4.67 -2.30 -8.87
CA GLY A 52 5.39 -1.07 -8.56
C GLY A 52 6.50 -1.28 -7.53
N PHE A 53 7.36 -0.26 -7.36
CA PHE A 53 8.46 -0.29 -6.39
C PHE A 53 7.99 -0.47 -4.94
N LEU A 54 6.82 0.09 -4.61
CA LEU A 54 6.21 -0.01 -3.28
C LEU A 54 5.41 -1.29 -3.05
N GLY A 55 5.25 -2.11 -4.10
CA GLY A 55 4.50 -3.36 -4.05
C GLY A 55 3.53 -3.52 -5.21
N ASP A 56 2.98 -4.73 -5.27
CA ASP A 56 1.98 -5.12 -6.25
C ASP A 56 0.58 -4.67 -5.81
N THR A 57 -0.21 -4.15 -6.73
CA THR A 57 -1.59 -3.78 -6.44
C THR A 57 -2.56 -4.17 -7.55
N TYR A 58 -3.78 -4.51 -7.13
CA TYR A 58 -4.89 -4.88 -8.01
C TYR A 58 -5.90 -3.74 -8.04
N TYR A 59 -6.13 -3.21 -9.24
CA TYR A 59 -7.16 -2.22 -9.50
C TYR A 59 -8.35 -2.85 -10.22
N CYS A 60 -9.55 -2.40 -9.87
CA CYS A 60 -10.76 -2.74 -10.60
C CYS A 60 -11.15 -1.55 -11.48
N LEU A 61 -10.88 -1.63 -12.77
CA LEU A 61 -11.11 -0.54 -13.72
C LEU A 61 -12.25 -0.90 -14.67
N ASP A 62 -13.04 0.09 -15.05
CA ASP A 62 -14.04 -0.09 -16.09
C ASP A 62 -13.33 -0.30 -17.44
N LYS A 63 -13.79 -1.26 -18.23
CA LYS A 63 -13.24 -1.58 -19.55
C LYS A 63 -13.23 -0.40 -20.52
N ARG A 64 -14.01 0.65 -20.28
CA ARG A 64 -14.03 1.88 -21.08
C ARG A 64 -12.79 2.77 -20.88
N TYR A 65 -12.09 2.64 -19.75
CA TYR A 65 -10.90 3.43 -19.41
C TYR A 65 -9.59 2.62 -19.52
N LEU A 66 -9.72 1.39 -20.03
CA LEU A 66 -8.65 0.45 -20.34
C LEU A 66 -8.21 0.66 -21.80
#